data_AF-A0A372FDR8-F1
#
_entry.id   AF-A0A372FDR8-F1
#
_cell.length_a   1.000
_cell.length_b   1.000
_cell.length_c   1.000
_cell.angle_alpha   90.00
_cell.angle_beta   90.00
_cell.angle_gamma   90.00
#
_symmetry.space_group_name_H-M   'P 1'
#
loop_
_entity.id
_entity.type
_entity.pdbx_description
1 polymer ?
#
loop_
_entity_poly.entity_id
_entity_poly.type
_entity_poly.pdbx_seq_one_letter_code
_entity_poly.pdbx_strand_id
1 'polypeptide(L)'
;MEKTNLVTYVLEDYKKGKRYFCDLDMYNESFDNENLEDIVFDGCNLYISFRGANLRNAKFINGGIKTCDFREADLNNAIFENVCIESSQFVRSKTDDVYFNNNSCYGQLVVQAEFDEWIKDFEE
;
A
#
# COMPACT_ATOMS: atom_id res chain seq x y z
N MET A 1 19.06 13.25 -16.62
CA MET A 1 18.46 13.46 -15.29
C MET A 1 18.57 12.15 -14.56
N GLU A 2 19.29 12.11 -13.44
CA GLU A 2 19.21 10.95 -12.54
C GLU A 2 17.74 10.78 -12.16
N LYS A 3 17.19 9.56 -12.33
CA LYS A 3 15.90 9.23 -11.75
C LYS A 3 16.04 9.48 -10.25
N THR A 4 15.32 10.45 -9.72
CA THR A 4 15.15 10.59 -8.27
C THR A 4 14.54 9.29 -7.78
N ASN A 5 15.31 8.54 -6.98
CA ASN A 5 14.78 7.36 -6.29
C ASN A 5 13.91 7.88 -5.15
N LEU A 6 12.59 7.83 -5.34
CA LEU A 6 11.63 8.38 -4.39
C LEU A 6 11.53 7.49 -3.14
N VAL A 7 11.80 6.20 -3.24
CA VAL A 7 11.93 5.31 -2.09
C VAL A 7 13.03 5.78 -1.15
N THR A 8 14.23 6.10 -1.66
CA THR A 8 15.33 6.63 -0.83
C THR A 8 14.90 7.90 -0.11
N TYR A 9 14.25 8.82 -0.82
CA TYR A 9 13.69 10.04 -0.24
C TYR A 9 12.69 9.73 0.90
N VAL A 10 11.72 8.84 0.66
CA VAL A 10 10.73 8.44 1.66
C VAL A 10 11.40 7.82 2.88
N LEU A 11 12.33 6.88 2.69
CA LEU A 11 13.03 6.19 3.78
C LEU A 11 13.88 7.14 4.61
N GLU A 12 14.58 8.08 3.98
CA GLU A 12 15.40 9.07 4.70
C GLU A 12 14.55 9.98 5.59
N ASP A 13 13.42 10.47 5.08
CA ASP A 13 12.54 11.33 5.87
C ASP A 13 11.74 10.52 6.90
N TYR A 14 11.37 9.28 6.58
CA TYR A 14 10.71 8.37 7.52
C TYR A 14 11.59 8.08 8.74
N LYS A 15 12.90 7.88 8.53
CA LYS A 15 13.91 7.74 9.60
C LYS A 15 14.03 8.99 10.48
N LYS A 16 13.68 10.16 9.96
CA LYS A 16 13.62 11.43 10.72
C LYS A 16 12.28 11.63 11.45
N GLY A 17 11.36 10.66 11.37
CA GLY A 17 10.06 10.69 12.02
C GLY A 17 8.92 11.21 11.14
N LYS A 18 9.16 11.53 9.87
CA LYS A 18 8.07 11.85 8.94
C LYS A 18 7.20 10.60 8.73
N ARG A 19 5.89 10.79 8.67
CA ARG A 19 4.93 9.71 8.37
C ARG A 19 4.06 10.02 7.16
N TYR A 20 3.78 11.31 6.92
CA TYR A 20 2.90 11.74 5.85
C TYR A 20 3.66 12.09 4.58
N PHE A 21 3.35 11.41 3.48
CA PHE A 21 3.89 11.60 2.15
C PHE A 21 2.74 11.76 1.17
N CYS A 22 2.81 12.77 0.30
CA CYS A 22 1.74 13.07 -0.64
C CYS A 22 2.22 13.36 -2.06
N ASP A 23 1.33 13.13 -3.02
CA ASP A 23 1.51 13.43 -4.45
C ASP A 23 2.79 12.82 -5.04
N LEU A 24 3.11 11.58 -4.64
CA LEU A 24 4.27 10.84 -5.13
C LEU A 24 3.85 9.80 -6.18
N ASP A 25 4.54 9.81 -7.31
CA ASP A 25 4.42 8.78 -8.35
C ASP A 25 5.65 7.86 -8.31
N MET A 26 5.50 6.66 -7.75
CA MET A 26 6.60 5.71 -7.56
C MET A 26 6.40 4.47 -8.45
N TYR A 27 7.42 4.14 -9.25
CA TYR A 27 7.37 3.06 -10.23
C TYR A 27 8.65 2.23 -10.25
N ASN A 28 8.51 0.90 -10.22
CA ASN A 28 9.63 -0.04 -10.29
C ASN A 28 10.66 0.18 -9.15
N GLU A 29 10.18 0.48 -7.96
CA GLU A 29 10.96 0.63 -6.74
C GLU A 29 10.45 -0.36 -5.67
N SER A 30 11.14 -0.46 -4.53
CA SER A 30 10.84 -1.47 -3.50
C SER A 30 11.05 -0.93 -2.09
N PHE A 31 10.07 -1.20 -1.23
CA PHE A 31 10.10 -1.07 0.24
C PHE A 31 10.14 -2.45 0.92
N ASP A 32 10.66 -3.48 0.24
CA ASP A 32 10.64 -4.84 0.76
C ASP A 32 11.32 -4.95 2.13
N ASN A 33 10.64 -5.60 3.08
CA ASN A 33 11.09 -5.79 4.46
C ASN A 33 11.35 -4.50 5.26
N GLU A 34 10.96 -3.33 4.75
CA GLU A 34 11.10 -2.07 5.46
C GLU A 34 10.05 -1.96 6.59
N ASN A 35 10.41 -1.23 7.65
CA ASN A 35 9.46 -0.87 8.69
C ASN A 35 8.82 0.49 8.38
N LEU A 36 7.55 0.47 8.02
CA LEU A 36 6.74 1.61 7.60
C LEU A 36 5.45 1.74 8.43
N GLU A 37 5.47 1.28 9.69
CA GLU A 37 4.35 1.45 10.63
C GLU A 37 3.89 2.92 10.74
N ASP A 38 2.57 3.12 10.70
CA ASP A 38 1.90 4.43 10.69
C ASP A 38 2.22 5.33 9.46
N ILE A 39 2.84 4.82 8.39
CA ILE A 39 3.07 5.62 7.18
C ILE A 39 1.74 6.03 6.52
N VAL A 40 1.70 7.24 5.97
CA VAL A 40 0.55 7.75 5.22
C VAL A 40 1.02 8.13 3.82
N PHE A 41 0.42 7.50 2.81
CA PHE A 41 0.50 7.85 1.40
C PHE A 41 -0.83 8.48 0.98
N ASP A 42 -0.85 9.78 0.74
CA ASP A 42 -2.05 10.53 0.33
C ASP A 42 -1.87 11.13 -1.08
N GLY A 43 -2.73 10.79 -2.04
CA GLY A 43 -2.57 11.27 -3.42
C GLY A 43 -1.45 10.58 -4.19
N CYS A 44 -0.91 9.47 -3.69
CA CYS A 44 0.22 8.77 -4.32
C CYS A 44 -0.25 7.74 -5.37
N ASN A 45 0.51 7.61 -6.46
CA ASN A 45 0.37 6.52 -7.42
C ASN A 45 1.53 5.53 -7.25
N LEU A 46 1.19 4.30 -6.89
CA LEU A 46 2.13 3.28 -6.45
C LEU A 46 2.11 2.10 -7.41
N TYR A 47 3.31 1.77 -7.91
CA TYR A 47 3.61 0.60 -8.74
C TYR A 47 4.92 -0.02 -8.24
N ILE A 48 4.90 -0.42 -6.97
CA ILE A 48 6.10 -0.79 -6.20
C ILE A 48 5.88 -2.04 -5.36
N SER A 49 6.98 -2.59 -4.85
CA SER A 49 6.96 -3.74 -3.95
C SER A 49 6.98 -3.30 -2.48
N PHE A 50 6.17 -3.96 -1.66
CA PHE A 50 6.10 -3.87 -0.20
C PHE A 50 6.24 -5.26 0.43
N ARG A 51 6.90 -6.19 -0.26
CA ARG A 51 6.93 -7.60 0.16
C ARG A 51 7.59 -7.72 1.53
N GLY A 52 6.91 -8.36 2.48
CA GLY A 52 7.42 -8.55 3.83
C GLY A 52 7.53 -7.26 4.66
N ALA A 53 7.06 -6.11 4.17
CA ALA A 53 7.13 -4.84 4.89
C ALA A 53 6.20 -4.83 6.11
N ASN A 54 6.60 -4.10 7.16
CA ASN A 54 5.69 -3.77 8.25
C ASN A 54 4.90 -2.51 7.87
N LEU A 55 3.61 -2.66 7.59
CA LEU A 55 2.68 -1.61 7.19
C LEU A 55 1.51 -1.51 8.19
N ARG A 56 1.73 -1.90 9.44
CA ARG A 56 0.73 -1.77 10.50
C ARG A 56 0.26 -0.32 10.60
N ASN A 57 -1.05 -0.13 10.69
CA ASN A 57 -1.71 1.19 10.71
C ASN A 57 -1.39 2.10 9.51
N ALA A 58 -0.77 1.58 8.44
CA ALA A 58 -0.46 2.38 7.27
C ALA A 58 -1.76 2.86 6.60
N LYS A 59 -1.70 4.04 5.97
CA LYS A 59 -2.85 4.62 5.28
C LYS A 59 -2.51 4.92 3.83
N PHE A 60 -3.32 4.40 2.92
CA PHE A 60 -3.29 4.70 1.51
C PHE A 60 -4.58 5.44 1.16
N ILE A 61 -4.46 6.72 0.83
CA ILE A 61 -5.61 7.63 0.68
C ILE A 61 -5.54 8.34 -0.67
N ASN A 62 -6.67 8.51 -1.35
CA ASN A 62 -6.84 9.36 -2.55
C ASN A 62 -5.88 9.06 -3.72
N GLY A 63 -5.54 7.79 -3.96
CA GLY A 63 -4.43 7.44 -4.86
C GLY A 63 -4.66 6.22 -5.76
N GLY A 64 -3.58 5.77 -6.39
CA GLY A 64 -3.56 4.57 -7.22
C GLY A 64 -2.65 3.50 -6.62
N ILE A 65 -3.14 2.28 -6.47
CA ILE A 65 -2.37 1.11 -6.01
C ILE A 65 -2.45 0.05 -7.09
N LYS A 66 -1.47 0.08 -7.99
CA LYS A 66 -1.53 -0.74 -9.20
C LYS A 66 -0.32 -1.65 -9.26
N THR A 67 -0.56 -2.93 -9.52
CA THR A 67 0.52 -3.93 -9.64
C THR A 67 1.45 -3.96 -8.42
N CYS A 68 0.96 -3.54 -7.24
CA CYS A 68 1.77 -3.51 -6.03
C CYS A 68 1.87 -4.91 -5.43
N ASP A 69 3.02 -5.20 -4.84
CA ASP A 69 3.29 -6.48 -4.19
C ASP A 69 3.27 -6.32 -2.67
N PHE A 70 2.17 -6.70 -2.02
CA PHE A 70 2.03 -6.74 -0.56
C PHE A 70 2.22 -8.15 0.02
N ARG A 71 2.79 -9.09 -0.74
CA ARG A 71 2.94 -10.47 -0.25
C ARG A 71 3.76 -10.49 1.04
N GLU A 72 3.36 -11.33 1.99
CA GLU A 72 4.03 -11.49 3.30
C GLU A 72 4.08 -10.20 4.16
N ALA A 73 3.47 -9.10 3.75
CA ALA A 73 3.45 -7.85 4.50
C ALA A 73 2.52 -7.91 5.73
N ASP A 74 2.80 -7.10 6.74
CA ASP A 74 1.89 -6.90 7.89
C ASP A 74 1.05 -5.65 7.65
N LEU A 75 -0.19 -5.80 7.21
CA LEU A 75 -1.16 -4.73 6.93
C LEU A 75 -2.21 -4.60 8.04
N ASN A 76 -1.95 -5.14 9.24
CA ASN A 76 -2.94 -5.10 10.31
C ASN A 76 -3.33 -3.65 10.65
N ASN A 77 -4.64 -3.39 10.74
CA ASN A 77 -5.22 -2.06 10.92
C ASN A 77 -4.91 -1.04 9.80
N ALA A 78 -4.44 -1.49 8.63
CA ALA A 78 -4.20 -0.60 7.51
C ALA A 78 -5.51 -0.04 6.95
N ILE A 79 -5.43 1.18 6.40
CA ILE A 79 -6.56 1.89 5.79
C ILE A 79 -6.30 2.04 4.30
N PHE A 80 -7.25 1.61 3.49
CA PHE A 80 -7.34 1.90 2.06
C PHE A 80 -8.61 2.71 1.83
N GLU A 81 -8.48 3.99 1.46
CA GLU A 81 -9.62 4.87 1.28
C GLU A 81 -9.49 5.72 0.01
N ASN A 82 -10.56 5.78 -0.79
CA ASN A 82 -10.57 6.54 -2.04
C ASN A 82 -9.44 6.14 -3.01
N VAL A 83 -9.03 4.87 -3.01
CA VAL A 83 -7.97 4.38 -3.90
C VAL A 83 -8.52 3.57 -5.07
N CYS A 84 -7.83 3.66 -6.21
CA CYS A 84 -7.98 2.75 -7.33
C CYS A 84 -6.99 1.59 -7.15
N ILE A 85 -7.48 0.41 -6.80
CA ILE A 85 -6.64 -0.77 -6.56
C ILE A 85 -6.81 -1.81 -7.68
N GLU A 86 -5.71 -2.10 -8.38
CA GLU A 86 -5.75 -2.95 -9.58
C GLU A 86 -4.54 -3.89 -9.59
N SER A 87 -4.77 -5.18 -9.88
CA SER A 87 -3.71 -6.18 -10.09
C SER A 87 -2.66 -6.29 -8.96
N SER A 88 -3.01 -5.94 -7.71
CA SER A 88 -2.11 -6.01 -6.57
C SER A 88 -2.19 -7.37 -5.87
N GLN A 89 -1.11 -7.82 -5.21
CA GLN A 89 -1.02 -9.13 -4.59
C GLN A 89 -0.95 -9.03 -3.06
N PHE A 90 -1.69 -9.87 -2.35
CA PHE A 90 -1.78 -9.89 -0.89
C PHE A 90 -1.40 -11.26 -0.29
N VAL A 91 -0.72 -12.12 -1.06
CA VAL A 91 -0.48 -13.52 -0.67
C VAL A 91 0.28 -13.59 0.66
N ARG A 92 -0.26 -14.33 1.65
CA ARG A 92 0.32 -14.47 3.00
C ARG A 92 0.54 -13.15 3.76
N SER A 93 -0.10 -12.06 3.33
CA SER A 93 -0.12 -10.84 4.12
C SER A 93 -1.01 -11.02 5.34
N LYS A 94 -0.75 -10.26 6.42
CA LYS A 94 -1.66 -10.17 7.55
C LYS A 94 -2.58 -8.97 7.33
N THR A 95 -3.88 -9.19 7.40
CA THR A 95 -4.89 -8.20 7.04
C THR A 95 -5.97 -8.06 8.11
N ASP A 96 -5.64 -8.40 9.35
CA ASP A 96 -6.56 -8.25 10.48
C ASP A 96 -6.95 -6.77 10.63
N ASP A 97 -8.26 -6.52 10.76
CA ASP A 97 -8.84 -5.19 10.94
C ASP A 97 -8.49 -4.16 9.84
N VAL A 98 -8.22 -4.61 8.61
CA VAL A 98 -8.07 -3.70 7.46
C VAL A 98 -9.39 -2.97 7.18
N TYR A 99 -9.31 -1.65 7.06
CA TYR A 99 -10.44 -0.81 6.66
C TYR A 99 -10.35 -0.44 5.17
N PHE A 100 -11.37 -0.81 4.41
CA PHE A 100 -11.44 -0.65 2.95
C PHE A 100 -12.73 0.08 2.55
N ASN A 101 -12.62 1.37 2.21
CA ASN A 101 -13.77 2.24 1.97
C ASN A 101 -13.64 3.10 0.72
N ASN A 102 -14.74 3.25 -0.02
CA ASN A 102 -14.83 4.09 -1.22
C ASN A 102 -13.72 3.83 -2.26
N ASN A 103 -13.33 2.56 -2.42
CA ASN A 103 -12.28 2.16 -3.35
C ASN A 103 -12.86 1.65 -4.66
N SER A 104 -12.05 1.60 -5.70
CA SER A 104 -12.48 1.08 -7.01
C SER A 104 -11.47 0.15 -7.64
N CYS A 105 -11.95 -0.76 -8.49
CA CYS A 105 -11.16 -1.66 -9.32
C CYS A 105 -11.77 -1.67 -10.73
N TYR A 106 -10.96 -1.43 -11.76
CA TYR A 106 -11.41 -1.32 -13.16
C TYR A 106 -12.60 -0.38 -13.37
N GLY A 107 -12.65 0.71 -12.60
CA GLY A 107 -13.70 1.74 -12.67
C GLY A 107 -15.02 1.40 -11.97
N GLN A 108 -15.09 0.29 -11.23
CA GLN A 108 -16.24 -0.09 -10.41
C GLN A 108 -15.92 0.06 -8.93
N LEU A 109 -16.90 0.53 -8.14
CA LEU A 109 -16.76 0.59 -6.68
C LEU A 109 -16.58 -0.82 -6.14
N VAL A 110 -15.60 -0.99 -5.25
CA VAL A 110 -15.32 -2.22 -4.52
C VAL A 110 -15.55 -1.97 -3.04
N VAL A 111 -16.33 -2.82 -2.39
CA VAL A 111 -16.64 -2.73 -0.95
C VAL A 111 -15.76 -3.66 -0.12
N GLN A 112 -15.70 -3.43 1.19
CA GLN A 112 -14.95 -4.27 2.15
C GLN A 112 -15.18 -5.78 1.92
N ALA A 113 -16.43 -6.22 1.77
CA ALA A 113 -16.74 -7.64 1.60
C ALA A 113 -16.08 -8.25 0.35
N GLU A 114 -16.00 -7.49 -0.76
CA GLU A 114 -15.34 -7.96 -1.98
C GLU A 114 -13.82 -7.99 -1.83
N PHE A 115 -13.25 -7.03 -1.09
CA PHE A 115 -11.85 -7.04 -0.71
C PHE A 115 -11.52 -8.24 0.18
N ASP A 116 -12.37 -8.54 1.17
CA ASP A 116 -12.21 -9.68 2.05
C ASP A 116 -12.24 -11.00 1.26
N GLU A 117 -13.12 -11.14 0.27
CA GLU A 117 -13.11 -12.31 -0.64
C GLU A 117 -11.83 -12.37 -1.49
N TRP A 118 -11.34 -11.23 -1.99
CA TRP A 118 -10.09 -11.18 -2.77
C TRP A 118 -8.88 -11.68 -1.98
N ILE A 119 -8.76 -11.30 -0.72
CA ILE A 119 -7.60 -11.67 0.10
C ILE A 119 -7.70 -13.06 0.73
N LYS A 120 -8.91 -13.63 0.87
CA LYS A 120 -9.14 -14.99 1.42
C LYS A 120 -8.53 -16.10 0.59
N ASP A 121 -8.38 -15.91 -0.72
CA ASP A 121 -7.81 -16.91 -1.63
C ASP A 121 -6.30 -17.16 -1.43
N PHE A 122 -5.69 -16.56 -0.40
CA PHE A 122 -4.26 -16.64 -0.13
C PHE A 122 -3.87 -17.22 1.23
N GLU A 123 -4.78 -17.93 1.89
CA GLU A 123 -4.54 -18.60 3.19
C GLU A 123 -3.87 -20.00 3.10
N GLU A 124 -3.27 -20.39 1.96
CA GLU A 124 -2.47 -21.63 1.83
C GLU A 124 -0.95 -21.42 1.58
#